data_AF-A0A9P7K8P3-F1
#
_entry.id   AF-A0A9P7K8P3-F1
#
_cell.length_a   1.000
_cell.length_b   1.000
_cell.length_c   1.000
_cell.angle_alpha   90.00
_cell.angle_beta   90.00
_cell.angle_gamma   90.00
#
_symmetry.space_group_name_H-M   'P 1'
#
loop_
_entity.id
_entity.type
_entity.pdbx_description
1 polymer ?
#
loop_
_entity_poly.entity_id
_entity_poly.type
_entity_poly.pdbx_seq_one_letter_code
_entity_poly.pdbx_strand_id
1 'polypeptide(L)'
;MDCLELNIHQRILADIVSNPGESKDDILQAQSLIAAKVHTRNIASDEDVEKTSDSMSSQVFMPASRVHCNIAFGELIVNFPDDHINQSIEVLVATLVDILKDVPFIDFDRCLSWQDWALPDQLVYSTVSALLRLSSSHSQYTERAASAICFFLSQILAQIQKMDSLRVLTQLTPALHGLYRAISSTSFAWSVSQWEQIATKLGVLCSPSVVDRLNHLLVDIIQKEGADEETLRYVRTFVTRYVTQGRPLSGYFIVCCVIETEWTVLAQALAPPNIKISGHVTEAAAANKAWISLMRKAPSVPEIKDTNTVQTLKMTLKYAMQCFTDLLVQIEDMDTEPSLDTYAWETMSESLKLASVCSIALHELDGKLFSRLLLLLSDESPISDNLVQEAALKATTVLVQSFPEIAPKMTAHLRRFVTSPLPIFEFEFASESRAPPPLAAAAKCLAHCIRLVPGDDLIMSIMYSLLNYISATSRDIYDSSQSSILNDDLIYESSDLATTQLVETGLRGLSEDEKRLVGISTISVVTRLALEFPTEEVCAMDVLR
;
A
#
# COMPACT_ATOMS: atom_id res chain seq x y z
N MET A 1 -2.06 -39.50 9.09
CA MET A 1 -0.61 -39.48 9.41
C MET A 1 0.15 -38.59 8.42
N ASP A 2 -0.36 -38.42 7.20
CA ASP A 2 0.21 -37.58 6.13
C ASP A 2 0.34 -36.08 6.47
N CYS A 3 -0.50 -35.55 7.36
CA CYS A 3 -0.43 -34.14 7.80
C CYS A 3 0.86 -33.81 8.59
N LEU A 4 1.47 -34.80 9.24
CA LEU A 4 2.74 -34.63 9.95
C LEU A 4 3.93 -34.67 8.98
N GLU A 5 3.90 -35.55 7.96
CA GLU A 5 4.92 -35.60 6.91
C GLU A 5 4.93 -34.34 6.03
N LEU A 6 3.76 -33.77 5.72
CA LEU A 6 3.63 -32.56 4.91
C LEU A 6 4.20 -31.30 5.60
N ASN A 7 4.00 -31.17 6.92
CA ASN A 7 4.53 -30.07 7.72
C ASN A 7 6.06 -30.18 7.92
N ILE A 8 6.56 -31.41 7.99
CA ILE A 8 8.00 -31.70 8.01
C ILE A 8 8.63 -31.41 6.65
N HIS A 9 8.01 -31.77 5.53
CA HIS A 9 8.53 -31.48 4.19
C HIS A 9 8.56 -29.97 3.89
N GLN A 10 7.51 -29.22 4.27
CA GLN A 10 7.49 -27.77 4.14
C GLN A 10 8.55 -27.10 5.02
N ARG A 11 8.73 -27.57 6.27
CA ARG A 11 9.80 -27.09 7.14
C ARG A 11 11.18 -27.45 6.61
N ILE A 12 11.39 -28.65 6.08
CA ILE A 12 12.67 -29.06 5.48
C ILE A 12 12.98 -28.19 4.26
N LEU A 13 12.01 -27.93 3.38
CA LEU A 13 12.22 -27.07 2.21
C LEU A 13 12.43 -25.60 2.60
N ALA A 14 11.64 -25.08 3.55
CA ALA A 14 11.84 -23.73 4.07
C ALA A 14 13.17 -23.58 4.81
N ASP A 15 13.63 -24.61 5.53
CA ASP A 15 14.92 -24.63 6.24
C ASP A 15 16.10 -24.81 5.28
N ILE A 16 15.97 -25.61 4.19
CA ILE A 16 16.93 -25.67 3.07
C ILE A 16 17.02 -24.31 2.36
N VAL A 17 15.90 -23.59 2.21
CA VAL A 17 15.85 -22.24 1.64
C VAL A 17 16.42 -21.18 2.60
N SER A 18 16.24 -21.35 3.92
CA SER A 18 16.66 -20.40 4.96
C SER A 18 18.10 -20.59 5.43
N ASN A 19 18.65 -21.81 5.28
CA ASN A 19 20.04 -22.17 5.52
C ASN A 19 20.61 -22.81 4.24
N PRO A 20 21.10 -22.03 3.27
CA PRO A 20 21.90 -22.55 2.17
C PRO A 20 23.29 -22.99 2.71
N GLY A 21 23.32 -24.07 3.50
CA GLY A 21 24.49 -24.55 4.20
C GLY A 21 25.13 -25.79 3.55
N GLU A 22 26.39 -25.63 3.16
CA GLU A 22 27.48 -26.64 3.05
C GLU A 22 27.73 -27.41 1.74
N SER A 23 26.79 -27.60 0.80
CA SER A 23 27.16 -28.17 -0.51
C SER A 23 26.27 -27.74 -1.69
N LYS A 24 26.89 -27.46 -2.85
CA LYS A 24 26.18 -27.18 -4.12
C LYS A 24 25.37 -28.38 -4.61
N ASP A 25 25.77 -29.59 -4.22
CA ASP A 25 25.19 -30.84 -4.72
C ASP A 25 23.83 -31.15 -4.09
N ASP A 26 23.63 -30.81 -2.81
CA ASP A 26 22.35 -31.00 -2.13
C ASP A 26 21.25 -30.09 -2.69
N ILE A 27 21.63 -28.86 -3.05
CA ILE A 27 20.74 -27.91 -3.72
C ILE A 27 20.37 -28.45 -5.11
N LEU A 28 21.33 -28.91 -5.92
CA LEU A 28 21.09 -29.51 -7.24
C LEU A 28 20.18 -30.77 -7.17
N GLN A 29 20.30 -31.56 -6.10
CA GLN A 29 19.47 -32.75 -5.91
C GLN A 29 18.02 -32.41 -5.51
N ALA A 30 17.84 -31.47 -4.58
CA ALA A 30 16.52 -30.93 -4.23
C ALA A 30 15.85 -30.25 -5.46
N GLN A 31 16.64 -29.54 -6.26
CA GLN A 31 16.21 -28.92 -7.51
C GLN A 31 15.65 -29.93 -8.51
N SER A 32 16.39 -31.00 -8.79
CA SER A 32 15.96 -32.05 -9.73
C SER A 32 14.67 -32.75 -9.26
N LEU A 33 14.57 -33.04 -7.96
CA LEU A 33 13.41 -33.71 -7.37
C LEU A 33 12.14 -32.85 -7.38
N ILE A 34 12.26 -31.54 -7.16
CA ILE A 34 11.11 -30.61 -7.15
C ILE A 34 10.70 -30.29 -8.58
N ALA A 35 11.64 -29.97 -9.48
CA ALA A 35 11.34 -29.68 -10.88
C ALA A 35 10.67 -30.88 -11.58
N ALA A 36 11.11 -32.11 -11.28
CA ALA A 36 10.49 -33.33 -11.81
C ALA A 36 9.07 -33.60 -11.26
N LYS A 37 8.67 -32.92 -10.17
CA LYS A 37 7.34 -33.05 -9.55
C LYS A 37 6.42 -31.87 -9.83
N VAL A 38 6.89 -30.84 -10.54
CA VAL A 38 6.00 -29.78 -11.05
C VAL A 38 5.15 -30.38 -12.16
N HIS A 39 3.83 -30.28 -12.02
CA HIS A 39 2.90 -30.78 -13.02
C HIS A 39 1.87 -29.70 -13.34
N THR A 40 1.84 -29.31 -14.60
CA THR A 40 0.85 -28.41 -15.20
C THR A 40 -0.29 -29.24 -15.82
N ARG A 41 -1.34 -28.58 -16.30
CA ARG A 41 -2.44 -29.22 -17.02
C ARG A 41 -1.94 -29.68 -18.39
N ASN A 42 -2.09 -30.97 -18.70
CA ASN A 42 -1.86 -31.51 -20.03
C ASN A 42 -2.96 -31.01 -20.97
N ILE A 43 -2.74 -29.87 -21.63
CA ILE A 43 -3.50 -29.48 -22.82
C ILE A 43 -2.81 -30.21 -23.97
N ALA A 44 -3.35 -31.35 -24.39
CA ALA A 44 -2.85 -32.04 -25.58
C ALA A 44 -2.85 -31.05 -26.75
N SER A 45 -1.74 -31.00 -27.50
CA SER A 45 -1.64 -30.26 -28.76
C SER A 45 -2.80 -30.66 -29.68
N ASP A 46 -3.57 -29.65 -30.11
CA ASP A 46 -4.69 -29.77 -31.04
C ASP A 46 -4.26 -30.40 -32.38
N GLU A 47 -4.25 -31.73 -32.47
CA GLU A 47 -4.31 -32.41 -33.78
C GLU A 47 -5.46 -33.40 -33.92
N ASP A 48 -6.22 -33.76 -32.87
CA ASP A 48 -7.32 -34.72 -33.00
C ASP A 48 -8.51 -34.44 -32.06
N VAL A 49 -9.32 -33.40 -32.31
CA VAL A 49 -10.74 -33.42 -31.91
C VAL A 49 -11.60 -32.66 -32.92
N GLU A 50 -12.31 -33.42 -33.76
CA GLU A 50 -13.46 -32.94 -34.51
C GLU A 50 -14.58 -32.45 -33.57
N LYS A 51 -15.01 -31.19 -33.79
CA LYS A 51 -16.37 -30.67 -33.61
C LYS A 51 -17.19 -31.20 -32.41
N THR A 52 -16.98 -30.60 -31.25
CA THR A 52 -18.07 -30.23 -30.33
C THR A 52 -17.78 -28.86 -29.72
N SER A 53 -18.51 -27.87 -30.21
CA SER A 53 -18.52 -26.50 -29.70
C SER A 53 -19.29 -26.42 -28.38
N ASP A 54 -18.65 -26.82 -27.27
CA ASP A 54 -18.99 -26.33 -25.91
C ASP A 54 -17.96 -26.73 -24.82
N SER A 55 -16.65 -26.80 -25.13
CA SER A 55 -15.64 -27.12 -24.13
C SER A 55 -15.30 -25.89 -23.27
N MET A 56 -16.14 -25.60 -22.26
CA MET A 56 -15.62 -24.97 -21.05
C MET A 56 -14.45 -25.83 -20.57
N SER A 57 -13.23 -25.30 -20.66
CA SER A 57 -11.99 -25.99 -20.30
C SER A 57 -12.16 -26.70 -18.95
N SER A 58 -12.12 -28.04 -18.96
CA SER A 58 -12.49 -28.88 -17.82
C SER A 58 -11.63 -28.57 -16.59
N GLN A 59 -12.27 -28.38 -15.44
CA GLN A 59 -11.60 -28.22 -14.15
C GLN A 59 -10.75 -29.45 -13.81
N VAL A 60 -9.65 -29.23 -13.09
CA VAL A 60 -8.73 -30.30 -12.68
C VAL A 60 -8.52 -30.25 -11.18
N PHE A 61 -8.85 -31.34 -10.49
CA PHE A 61 -8.57 -31.47 -9.07
C PHE A 61 -7.07 -31.53 -8.80
N MET A 62 -6.58 -30.74 -7.85
CA MET A 62 -5.18 -30.74 -7.42
C MET A 62 -5.09 -30.97 -5.90
N PRO A 63 -4.48 -32.09 -5.45
CA PRO A 63 -4.32 -32.36 -4.02
C PRO A 63 -3.33 -31.38 -3.39
N ALA A 64 -3.47 -31.13 -2.08
CA ALA A 64 -2.65 -30.17 -1.34
C ALA A 64 -1.14 -30.43 -1.51
N SER A 65 -0.70 -31.70 -1.51
CA SER A 65 0.70 -32.09 -1.71
C SER A 65 1.28 -31.58 -3.04
N ARG A 66 0.51 -31.64 -4.12
CA ARG A 66 0.93 -31.16 -5.45
C ARG A 66 0.97 -29.64 -5.51
N VAL A 67 0.01 -28.96 -4.88
CA VAL A 67 0.02 -27.50 -4.77
C VAL A 67 1.25 -27.03 -3.99
N HIS A 68 1.58 -27.70 -2.89
CA HIS A 68 2.79 -27.41 -2.11
C HIS A 68 4.08 -27.62 -2.92
N CYS A 69 4.16 -28.63 -3.80
CA CYS A 69 5.31 -28.77 -4.70
C CYS A 69 5.45 -27.56 -5.63
N ASN A 70 4.34 -27.06 -6.19
CA ASN A 70 4.38 -25.87 -7.05
C ASN A 70 4.73 -24.59 -6.27
N ILE A 71 4.22 -24.43 -5.03
CA ILE A 71 4.59 -23.33 -4.14
C ILE A 71 6.09 -23.36 -3.85
N ALA A 72 6.60 -24.51 -3.43
CA ALA A 72 8.01 -24.71 -3.13
C ALA A 72 8.91 -24.46 -4.34
N PHE A 73 8.46 -24.83 -5.54
CA PHE A 73 9.18 -24.52 -6.77
C PHE A 73 9.36 -23.00 -6.94
N GLY A 74 8.29 -22.21 -6.83
CA GLY A 74 8.38 -20.75 -6.93
C GLY A 74 9.27 -20.11 -5.85
N GLU A 75 9.26 -20.65 -4.62
CA GLU A 75 10.10 -20.17 -3.52
C GLU A 75 11.59 -20.51 -3.69
N LEU A 76 11.88 -21.65 -4.34
CA LEU A 76 13.25 -22.14 -4.49
C LEU A 76 13.97 -21.51 -5.69
N ILE A 77 13.31 -21.36 -6.84
CA ILE A 77 13.96 -20.93 -8.08
C ILE A 77 14.59 -19.53 -8.00
N VAL A 78 14.08 -18.67 -7.13
CA VAL A 78 14.62 -17.30 -6.91
C VAL A 78 15.94 -17.30 -6.14
N ASN A 79 16.29 -18.44 -5.54
CA ASN A 79 17.53 -18.65 -4.79
C ASN A 79 18.52 -19.55 -5.55
N PHE A 80 18.23 -19.88 -6.82
CA PHE A 80 19.17 -20.64 -7.65
C PHE A 80 20.44 -19.84 -7.96
N PRO A 81 21.60 -20.50 -8.11
CA PRO A 81 22.79 -19.84 -8.62
C PRO A 81 22.52 -19.22 -10.00
N ASP A 82 23.03 -18.01 -10.24
CA ASP A 82 22.83 -17.27 -11.50
C ASP A 82 23.20 -18.11 -12.73
N ASP A 83 24.27 -18.91 -12.65
CA ASP A 83 24.69 -19.81 -13.74
C ASP A 83 23.59 -20.82 -14.13
N HIS A 84 22.90 -21.38 -13.14
CA HIS A 84 21.82 -22.36 -13.37
C HIS A 84 20.56 -21.66 -13.91
N ILE A 85 20.24 -20.47 -13.39
CA ILE A 85 19.13 -19.65 -13.90
C ILE A 85 19.39 -19.35 -15.37
N ASN A 86 20.57 -18.84 -15.73
CA ASN A 86 20.91 -18.46 -17.10
C ASN A 86 20.80 -19.63 -18.09
N GLN A 87 21.18 -20.85 -17.68
CA GLN A 87 21.11 -22.04 -18.54
C GLN A 87 19.67 -22.57 -18.72
N SER A 88 18.79 -22.36 -17.73
CA SER A 88 17.45 -22.97 -17.69
C SER A 88 16.30 -21.95 -17.72
N ILE A 89 16.59 -20.66 -17.89
CA ILE A 89 15.63 -19.56 -17.69
C ILE A 89 14.37 -19.72 -18.54
N GLU A 90 14.49 -20.20 -19.77
CA GLU A 90 13.35 -20.42 -20.67
C GLU A 90 12.38 -21.46 -20.10
N VAL A 91 12.91 -22.57 -19.59
CA VAL A 91 12.12 -23.65 -18.98
C VAL A 91 11.50 -23.18 -17.66
N LEU A 92 12.27 -22.48 -16.82
CA LEU A 92 11.79 -21.95 -15.54
C LEU A 92 10.64 -20.94 -15.73
N VAL A 93 10.80 -19.98 -16.63
CA VAL A 93 9.76 -18.98 -16.94
C VAL A 93 8.55 -19.65 -17.58
N ALA A 94 8.74 -20.59 -18.52
CA ALA A 94 7.64 -21.32 -19.13
C ALA A 94 6.81 -22.08 -18.07
N THR A 95 7.49 -22.77 -17.15
CA THR A 95 6.86 -23.54 -16.08
C THR A 95 6.03 -22.67 -15.15
N LEU A 96 6.56 -21.51 -14.71
CA LEU A 96 5.81 -20.56 -13.88
C LEU A 96 4.60 -19.98 -14.60
N VAL A 97 4.74 -19.65 -15.89
CA VAL A 97 3.65 -19.16 -16.71
C VAL A 97 2.55 -20.21 -16.82
N ASP A 98 2.90 -21.47 -17.02
CA ASP A 98 1.94 -22.56 -17.13
C ASP A 98 1.24 -22.84 -15.79
N ILE A 99 1.96 -22.85 -14.67
CA ILE A 99 1.37 -22.91 -13.33
C ILE A 99 0.34 -21.80 -13.16
N LEU A 100 0.71 -20.54 -13.45
CA LEU A 100 -0.17 -19.39 -13.28
C LEU A 100 -1.42 -19.46 -14.17
N LYS A 101 -1.26 -19.92 -15.43
CA LYS A 101 -2.36 -20.13 -16.37
C LYS A 101 -3.34 -21.20 -15.91
N ASP A 102 -2.88 -22.19 -15.16
CA ASP A 102 -3.71 -23.29 -14.70
C ASP A 102 -4.52 -22.95 -13.45
N VAL A 103 -4.04 -22.05 -12.58
CA VAL A 103 -4.70 -21.70 -11.31
C VAL A 103 -6.22 -21.47 -11.42
N PRO A 104 -6.74 -20.70 -12.39
CA PRO A 104 -8.18 -20.48 -12.50
C PRO A 104 -8.99 -21.77 -12.71
N PHE A 105 -8.36 -22.84 -13.20
CA PHE A 105 -9.01 -24.11 -13.54
C PHE A 105 -8.74 -25.22 -12.53
N ILE A 106 -7.94 -24.94 -11.49
CA ILE A 106 -7.68 -25.89 -10.42
C ILE A 106 -8.91 -25.94 -9.50
N ASP A 107 -9.29 -27.16 -9.12
CA ASP A 107 -10.11 -27.42 -7.94
C ASP A 107 -9.20 -27.84 -6.79
N PHE A 108 -9.07 -26.96 -5.80
CA PHE A 108 -8.14 -27.14 -4.69
C PHE A 108 -8.76 -28.02 -3.62
N ASP A 109 -7.93 -28.88 -3.04
CA ASP A 109 -8.28 -29.62 -1.83
C ASP A 109 -8.73 -28.67 -0.70
N ARG A 110 -9.80 -29.05 0.02
CA ARG A 110 -10.43 -28.25 1.09
C ARG A 110 -9.65 -28.34 2.38
N CYS A 111 -8.40 -27.92 2.32
CA CYS A 111 -7.47 -28.03 3.42
C CYS A 111 -7.46 -26.76 4.29
N LEU A 112 -7.41 -26.95 5.61
CA LEU A 112 -7.21 -25.90 6.63
C LEU A 112 -5.87 -26.06 7.37
N SER A 113 -4.92 -26.82 6.82
CA SER A 113 -3.61 -27.06 7.46
C SER A 113 -2.60 -25.95 7.23
N TRP A 114 -3.00 -24.84 6.61
CA TRP A 114 -2.16 -23.66 6.39
C TRP A 114 -2.08 -22.78 7.64
N GLN A 115 -0.96 -22.07 7.79
CA GLN A 115 -0.68 -21.15 8.89
C GLN A 115 -1.17 -19.73 8.58
N ASP A 116 -0.70 -19.16 7.48
CA ASP A 116 -1.01 -17.76 7.13
C ASP A 116 -2.17 -17.68 6.14
N TRP A 117 -1.97 -18.21 4.93
CA TRP A 117 -2.89 -18.03 3.80
C TRP A 117 -3.34 -19.35 3.18
N ALA A 118 -4.48 -19.37 2.50
CA ALA A 118 -4.94 -20.58 1.81
C ALA A 118 -4.03 -20.98 0.64
N LEU A 119 -4.13 -22.24 0.19
CA LEU A 119 -3.31 -22.76 -0.91
C LEU A 119 -3.38 -21.95 -2.23
N PRO A 120 -4.56 -21.48 -2.69
CA PRO A 120 -4.64 -20.67 -3.92
C PRO A 120 -3.87 -19.36 -3.80
N ASP A 121 -3.92 -18.73 -2.63
CA ASP A 121 -3.19 -17.50 -2.30
C ASP A 121 -1.68 -17.73 -2.35
N GLN A 122 -1.19 -18.72 -1.58
CA GLN A 122 0.22 -19.06 -1.54
C GLN A 122 0.79 -19.43 -2.92
N LEU A 123 0.02 -20.20 -3.71
CA LEU A 123 0.42 -20.62 -5.05
C LEU A 123 0.60 -19.42 -5.99
N VAL A 124 -0.40 -18.53 -6.05
CA VAL A 124 -0.32 -17.33 -6.89
C VAL A 124 0.79 -16.41 -6.39
N TYR A 125 0.87 -16.20 -5.08
CA TYR A 125 1.88 -15.35 -4.47
C TYR A 125 3.30 -15.79 -4.84
N SER A 126 3.62 -17.07 -4.61
CA SER A 126 4.93 -17.66 -4.90
C SER A 126 5.24 -17.61 -6.40
N THR A 127 4.28 -18.04 -7.24
CA THR A 127 4.47 -18.10 -8.70
C THR A 127 4.70 -16.71 -9.30
N VAL A 128 3.87 -15.72 -8.96
CA VAL A 128 3.98 -14.35 -9.49
C VAL A 128 5.25 -13.68 -8.97
N SER A 129 5.56 -13.82 -7.67
CA SER A 129 6.78 -13.24 -7.09
C SER A 129 8.04 -13.77 -7.77
N ALA A 130 8.08 -15.09 -8.03
CA ALA A 130 9.20 -15.71 -8.71
C ALA A 130 9.31 -15.28 -10.18
N LEU A 131 8.18 -15.20 -10.88
CA LEU A 131 8.11 -14.76 -12.27
C LEU A 131 8.60 -13.32 -12.43
N LEU A 132 8.19 -12.41 -11.55
CA LEU A 132 8.63 -11.02 -11.55
C LEU A 132 10.14 -10.90 -11.25
N ARG A 133 10.67 -11.68 -10.30
CA ARG A 133 12.12 -11.64 -9.96
C ARG A 133 13.00 -12.14 -11.10
N LEU A 134 12.66 -13.30 -11.66
CA LEU A 134 13.42 -13.87 -12.78
C LEU A 134 13.41 -12.92 -13.97
N SER A 135 12.23 -12.35 -14.28
CA SER A 135 12.07 -11.44 -15.41
C SER A 135 12.70 -10.06 -15.17
N SER A 136 12.86 -9.63 -13.91
CA SER A 136 13.58 -8.38 -13.59
C SER A 136 15.05 -8.45 -13.99
N SER A 137 15.68 -9.61 -13.84
CA SER A 137 17.08 -9.81 -14.22
C SER A 137 17.27 -10.24 -15.67
N HIS A 138 16.19 -10.60 -16.35
CA HIS A 138 16.18 -11.04 -17.73
C HIS A 138 15.08 -10.32 -18.50
N SER A 139 15.37 -9.08 -18.91
CA SER A 139 14.40 -8.15 -19.50
C SER A 139 13.64 -8.70 -20.73
N GLN A 140 14.21 -9.68 -21.44
CA GLN A 140 13.55 -10.39 -22.54
C GLN A 140 12.28 -11.15 -22.13
N TYR A 141 12.10 -11.46 -20.83
CA TYR A 141 10.91 -12.15 -20.31
C TYR A 141 9.90 -11.22 -19.62
N THR A 142 10.20 -9.94 -19.46
CA THR A 142 9.32 -8.95 -18.80
C THR A 142 7.92 -8.94 -19.41
N GLU A 143 7.81 -8.92 -20.74
CA GLU A 143 6.51 -8.88 -21.43
C GLU A 143 5.74 -10.20 -21.29
N ARG A 144 6.46 -11.33 -21.28
CA ARG A 144 5.87 -12.66 -21.07
C ARG A 144 5.29 -12.77 -19.66
N ALA A 145 5.97 -12.24 -18.66
CA ALA A 145 5.50 -12.19 -17.28
C ALA A 145 4.23 -11.34 -17.14
N ALA A 146 4.25 -10.11 -17.66
CA ALA A 146 3.10 -9.22 -17.65
C ALA A 146 1.89 -9.82 -18.39
N SER A 147 2.12 -10.41 -19.57
CA SER A 147 1.08 -11.10 -20.35
C SER A 147 0.45 -12.28 -19.59
N ALA A 148 1.26 -13.05 -18.85
CA ALA A 148 0.75 -14.17 -18.05
C ALA A 148 -0.14 -13.70 -16.88
N ILE A 149 0.25 -12.62 -16.19
CA ILE A 149 -0.55 -11.99 -15.14
C ILE A 149 -1.86 -11.43 -15.70
N CYS A 150 -1.80 -10.74 -16.84
CA CYS A 150 -2.97 -10.25 -17.56
C CYS A 150 -3.93 -11.38 -18.00
N PHE A 151 -3.39 -12.51 -18.46
CA PHE A 151 -4.18 -13.69 -18.79
C PHE A 151 -4.87 -14.25 -17.54
N PHE A 152 -4.11 -14.47 -16.46
CA PHE A 152 -4.64 -14.95 -15.18
C PHE A 152 -5.79 -14.08 -14.68
N LEU A 153 -5.60 -12.76 -14.64
CA LEU A 153 -6.65 -11.79 -14.27
C LEU A 153 -7.89 -11.96 -15.13
N SER A 154 -7.73 -12.02 -16.45
CA SER A 154 -8.87 -12.17 -17.37
C SER A 154 -9.68 -13.44 -17.09
N GLN A 155 -9.01 -14.55 -16.80
CA GLN A 155 -9.66 -15.83 -16.49
C GLN A 155 -10.34 -15.82 -15.12
N ILE A 156 -9.67 -15.30 -14.08
CA ILE A 156 -10.24 -15.20 -12.74
C ILE A 156 -11.50 -14.31 -12.76
N LEU A 157 -11.45 -13.15 -13.41
CA LEU A 157 -12.58 -12.23 -13.49
C LEU A 157 -13.79 -12.84 -14.20
N ALA A 158 -13.55 -13.52 -15.33
CA ALA A 158 -14.60 -14.23 -16.05
C ALA A 158 -15.24 -15.34 -15.19
N GLN A 159 -14.45 -16.01 -14.34
CA GLN A 159 -14.94 -17.07 -13.46
C GLN A 159 -15.63 -16.54 -12.20
N ILE A 160 -15.17 -15.44 -11.61
CA ILE A 160 -15.84 -14.79 -10.47
C ILE A 160 -17.29 -14.47 -10.82
N GLN A 161 -17.57 -14.09 -12.06
CA GLN A 161 -18.93 -13.79 -12.51
C GLN A 161 -19.80 -15.02 -12.79
N LYS A 162 -19.22 -16.21 -12.97
CA LYS A 162 -19.94 -17.41 -13.44
C LYS A 162 -20.00 -18.54 -12.41
N MET A 163 -19.02 -18.63 -11.52
CA MET A 163 -18.86 -19.76 -10.61
C MET A 163 -19.71 -19.65 -9.35
N ASP A 164 -19.92 -20.76 -8.66
CA ASP A 164 -20.67 -20.81 -7.40
C ASP A 164 -19.94 -20.07 -6.27
N SER A 165 -20.72 -19.57 -5.29
CA SER A 165 -20.20 -18.72 -4.22
C SER A 165 -19.12 -19.39 -3.36
N LEU A 166 -19.19 -20.72 -3.18
CA LEU A 166 -18.18 -21.48 -2.43
C LEU A 166 -16.82 -21.41 -3.12
N ARG A 167 -16.79 -21.66 -4.44
CA ARG A 167 -15.56 -21.61 -5.23
C ARG A 167 -14.98 -20.20 -5.31
N VAL A 168 -15.85 -19.20 -5.50
CA VAL A 168 -15.40 -17.79 -5.52
C VAL A 168 -14.73 -17.45 -4.18
N LEU A 169 -15.39 -17.76 -3.05
CA LEU A 169 -14.90 -17.43 -1.72
C LEU A 169 -13.62 -18.17 -1.32
N THR A 170 -13.52 -19.47 -1.64
CA THR A 170 -12.44 -20.34 -1.10
C THR A 170 -11.28 -20.56 -2.06
N GLN A 171 -11.44 -20.20 -3.34
CA GLN A 171 -10.41 -20.39 -4.37
C GLN A 171 -10.07 -19.10 -5.12
N LEU A 172 -11.05 -18.44 -5.74
CA LEU A 172 -10.78 -17.31 -6.66
C LEU A 172 -10.39 -16.02 -5.93
N THR A 173 -11.12 -15.65 -4.87
CA THR A 173 -10.80 -14.46 -4.06
C THR A 173 -9.45 -14.59 -3.34
N PRO A 174 -9.10 -15.75 -2.72
CA PRO A 174 -7.75 -15.99 -2.21
C PRO A 174 -6.66 -15.92 -3.28
N ALA A 175 -6.92 -16.42 -4.50
CA ALA A 175 -5.98 -16.31 -5.61
C ALA A 175 -5.73 -14.85 -6.03
N LEU A 176 -6.77 -13.99 -6.02
CA LEU A 176 -6.61 -12.54 -6.21
C LEU A 176 -5.81 -11.89 -5.08
N HIS A 177 -6.06 -12.29 -3.83
CA HIS A 177 -5.30 -11.79 -2.68
C HIS A 177 -3.82 -12.17 -2.80
N GLY A 178 -3.50 -13.40 -3.22
CA GLY A 178 -2.13 -13.83 -3.50
C GLY A 178 -1.46 -13.01 -4.61
N LEU A 179 -2.19 -12.64 -5.67
CA LEU A 179 -1.70 -11.75 -6.73
C LEU A 179 -1.37 -10.36 -6.18
N TYR A 180 -2.30 -9.76 -5.44
CA TYR A 180 -2.13 -8.46 -4.78
C TYR A 180 -0.86 -8.47 -3.91
N ARG A 181 -0.72 -9.46 -3.04
CA ARG A 181 0.46 -9.62 -2.17
C ARG A 181 1.75 -9.72 -2.97
N ALA A 182 1.75 -10.45 -4.08
CA ALA A 182 2.94 -10.61 -4.90
C ALA A 182 3.38 -9.30 -5.55
N ILE A 183 2.42 -8.54 -6.09
CA ILE A 183 2.69 -7.25 -6.75
C ILE A 183 3.15 -6.20 -5.72
N SER A 184 2.50 -6.14 -4.54
CA SER A 184 2.87 -5.18 -3.50
C SER A 184 4.22 -5.50 -2.84
N SER A 185 4.63 -6.77 -2.85
CA SER A 185 5.86 -7.23 -2.19
C SER A 185 7.07 -7.38 -3.11
N THR A 186 6.87 -7.58 -4.43
CA THR A 186 7.96 -7.86 -5.36
C THR A 186 8.26 -6.67 -6.28
N SER A 187 9.48 -6.13 -6.14
CA SER A 187 9.95 -5.03 -6.97
C SER A 187 10.10 -5.46 -8.43
N PHE A 188 9.52 -4.69 -9.35
CA PHE A 188 9.56 -4.96 -10.78
C PHE A 188 9.51 -3.66 -11.59
N ALA A 189 10.28 -3.59 -12.67
CA ALA A 189 10.33 -2.43 -13.57
C ALA A 189 9.16 -2.48 -14.57
N TRP A 190 7.95 -2.19 -14.09
CA TRP A 190 6.75 -2.12 -14.91
C TRP A 190 6.84 -1.02 -15.97
N SER A 191 6.18 -1.22 -17.11
CA SER A 191 5.93 -0.14 -18.07
C SER A 191 4.54 0.48 -17.84
N VAL A 192 4.34 1.71 -18.30
CA VAL A 192 3.03 2.37 -18.23
C VAL A 192 1.97 1.61 -19.05
N SER A 193 2.34 0.99 -20.16
CA SER A 193 1.41 0.15 -20.94
C SER A 193 1.03 -1.12 -20.18
N GLN A 194 1.95 -1.74 -19.44
CA GLN A 194 1.62 -2.87 -18.58
C GLN A 194 0.70 -2.46 -17.43
N TRP A 195 0.93 -1.29 -16.84
CA TRP A 195 0.01 -0.69 -15.87
C TRP A 195 -1.40 -0.54 -16.45
N GLU A 196 -1.53 0.05 -17.65
CA GLU A 196 -2.83 0.26 -18.32
C GLU A 196 -3.58 -1.06 -18.52
N GLN A 197 -2.89 -2.11 -18.97
CA GLN A 197 -3.48 -3.43 -19.16
C GLN A 197 -3.98 -4.06 -17.85
N ILE A 198 -3.24 -3.88 -16.76
CA ILE A 198 -3.61 -4.37 -15.42
C ILE A 198 -4.79 -3.56 -14.88
N ALA A 199 -4.71 -2.24 -14.89
CA ALA A 199 -5.74 -1.33 -14.41
C ALA A 199 -7.09 -1.56 -15.11
N THR A 200 -7.07 -1.71 -16.44
CA THR A 200 -8.28 -1.99 -17.23
C THR A 200 -8.98 -3.28 -16.79
N LYS A 201 -8.20 -4.31 -16.43
CA LYS A 201 -8.74 -5.61 -15.96
C LYS A 201 -9.24 -5.50 -14.52
N LEU A 202 -8.44 -4.91 -13.63
CA LEU A 202 -8.78 -4.79 -12.22
C LEU A 202 -10.00 -3.89 -11.99
N GLY A 203 -10.22 -2.86 -12.82
CA GLY A 203 -11.39 -2.00 -12.75
C GLY A 203 -12.73 -2.75 -12.83
N VAL A 204 -12.77 -3.97 -13.37
CA VAL A 204 -13.98 -4.83 -13.36
C VAL A 204 -14.38 -5.24 -11.94
N LEU A 205 -13.40 -5.50 -11.06
CA LEU A 205 -13.64 -5.86 -9.65
C LEU A 205 -14.26 -4.71 -8.85
N CYS A 206 -14.01 -3.47 -9.28
CA CYS A 206 -14.54 -2.27 -8.69
C CYS A 206 -15.98 -1.94 -9.13
N SER A 207 -16.58 -2.75 -10.01
CA SER A 207 -17.98 -2.54 -10.39
C SER A 207 -18.92 -2.87 -9.22
N PRO A 208 -19.98 -2.08 -8.98
CA PRO A 208 -20.91 -2.31 -7.87
C PRO A 208 -21.46 -3.74 -7.83
N SER A 209 -21.82 -4.30 -9.00
CA SER A 209 -22.31 -5.68 -9.10
C SER A 209 -21.32 -6.75 -8.64
N VAL A 210 -20.02 -6.53 -8.87
CA VAL A 210 -18.99 -7.49 -8.43
C VAL A 210 -18.72 -7.31 -6.94
N VAL A 211 -18.61 -6.07 -6.46
CA VAL A 211 -18.41 -5.77 -5.03
C VAL A 211 -19.56 -6.33 -4.19
N ASP A 212 -20.81 -6.09 -4.61
CA ASP A 212 -21.99 -6.62 -3.94
C ASP A 212 -21.97 -8.15 -3.90
N ARG A 213 -21.67 -8.79 -5.03
CA ARG A 213 -21.55 -10.25 -5.06
C ARG A 213 -20.49 -10.76 -4.08
N LEU A 214 -19.30 -10.16 -4.08
CA LEU A 214 -18.21 -10.56 -3.18
C LEU A 214 -18.63 -10.43 -1.71
N ASN A 215 -19.36 -9.37 -1.37
CA ASN A 215 -19.90 -9.17 -0.02
C ASN A 215 -20.99 -10.19 0.37
N HIS A 216 -21.73 -10.73 -0.60
CA HIS A 216 -22.83 -11.69 -0.34
C HIS A 216 -22.39 -13.17 -0.37
N LEU A 217 -21.16 -13.49 -0.78
CA LEU A 217 -20.71 -14.89 -0.96
C LEU A 217 -20.97 -15.78 0.26
N LEU A 218 -20.62 -15.31 1.46
CA LEU A 218 -20.82 -16.09 2.68
C LEU A 218 -22.31 -16.32 2.97
N VAL A 219 -23.14 -15.29 2.75
CA VAL A 219 -24.59 -15.35 2.94
C VAL A 219 -25.20 -16.36 1.97
N ASP A 220 -24.83 -16.30 0.69
CA ASP A 220 -25.29 -17.22 -0.34
C ASP A 220 -24.95 -18.68 -0.01
N ILE A 221 -23.76 -18.94 0.54
CA ILE A 221 -23.35 -20.30 0.93
C ILE A 221 -24.17 -20.80 2.12
N ILE A 222 -24.41 -19.95 3.12
CA ILE A 222 -25.17 -20.32 4.32
C ILE A 222 -26.65 -20.54 4.01
N GLN A 223 -27.23 -19.73 3.12
CA GLN A 223 -28.65 -19.79 2.76
C GLN A 223 -28.97 -20.83 1.69
N LYS A 224 -27.95 -21.47 1.09
CA LYS A 224 -28.14 -22.49 0.07
C LYS A 224 -28.89 -23.70 0.63
N GLU A 225 -30.07 -23.98 0.07
CA GLU A 225 -30.84 -25.18 0.41
C GLU A 225 -30.01 -26.46 0.20
N GLY A 226 -29.96 -27.32 1.21
CA GLY A 226 -29.17 -28.56 1.16
C GLY A 226 -27.66 -28.39 1.37
N ALA A 227 -27.20 -27.25 1.91
CA ALA A 227 -25.80 -27.09 2.31
C ALA A 227 -25.40 -28.11 3.39
N ASP A 228 -24.36 -28.88 3.10
CA ASP A 228 -23.77 -29.84 4.02
C ASP A 228 -23.10 -29.15 5.23
N GLU A 229 -23.29 -29.73 6.43
CA GLU A 229 -22.79 -29.16 7.69
C GLU A 229 -21.26 -29.08 7.70
N GLU A 230 -20.57 -30.05 7.09
CA GLU A 230 -19.11 -30.06 6.98
C GLU A 230 -18.62 -28.89 6.12
N THR A 231 -19.27 -28.65 4.98
CA THR A 231 -19.00 -27.51 4.10
C THR A 231 -19.23 -26.17 4.81
N LEU A 232 -20.34 -26.05 5.57
CA LEU A 232 -20.61 -24.83 6.34
C LEU A 232 -19.56 -24.60 7.44
N ARG A 233 -19.13 -25.65 8.13
CA ARG A 233 -18.08 -25.58 9.15
C ARG A 233 -16.75 -25.17 8.52
N TYR A 234 -16.38 -25.78 7.40
CA TYR A 234 -15.19 -25.44 6.63
C TYR A 234 -15.17 -23.95 6.24
N VAL A 235 -16.24 -23.44 5.63
CA VAL A 235 -16.34 -22.05 5.18
C VAL A 235 -16.26 -21.07 6.34
N ARG A 236 -16.96 -21.34 7.45
CA ARG A 236 -16.88 -20.48 8.64
C ARG A 236 -15.45 -20.41 9.17
N THR A 237 -14.78 -21.55 9.34
CA THR A 237 -13.38 -21.56 9.79
C THR A 237 -12.45 -20.87 8.80
N PHE A 238 -12.67 -21.06 7.49
CA PHE A 238 -11.91 -20.41 6.43
C PHE A 238 -12.00 -18.88 6.52
N VAL A 239 -13.22 -18.33 6.55
CA VAL A 239 -13.46 -16.88 6.63
C VAL A 239 -12.95 -16.32 7.94
N THR A 240 -13.22 -16.98 9.08
CA THR A 240 -12.74 -16.52 10.39
C THR A 240 -11.23 -16.35 10.40
N ARG A 241 -10.47 -17.26 9.80
CA ARG A 241 -9.00 -17.14 9.73
C ARG A 241 -8.56 -15.90 8.94
N TYR A 242 -9.18 -15.64 7.79
CA TYR A 242 -8.91 -14.45 6.98
C TYR A 242 -9.28 -13.16 7.74
N VAL A 243 -10.43 -13.13 8.41
CA VAL A 243 -10.85 -12.00 9.26
C VAL A 243 -9.88 -11.79 10.44
N THR A 244 -9.43 -12.85 11.11
CA THR A 244 -8.49 -12.72 12.24
C THR A 244 -7.10 -12.24 11.82
N GLN A 245 -6.71 -12.46 10.56
CA GLN A 245 -5.51 -11.89 9.96
C GLN A 245 -5.75 -10.48 9.41
N GLY A 246 -6.93 -9.90 9.67
CA GLY A 246 -7.34 -8.60 9.17
C GLY A 246 -7.40 -8.56 7.66
N ARG A 247 -7.84 -9.62 6.96
CA ARG A 247 -7.99 -9.71 5.49
C ARG A 247 -9.30 -10.42 5.15
N PRO A 248 -10.48 -9.82 5.37
CA PRO A 248 -11.78 -10.52 5.40
C PRO A 248 -12.24 -11.10 4.05
N LEU A 249 -11.51 -10.87 2.96
CA LEU A 249 -11.90 -11.25 1.59
C LEU A 249 -13.25 -10.67 1.14
N SER A 250 -13.70 -9.59 1.78
CA SER A 250 -14.89 -8.83 1.40
C SER A 250 -14.69 -8.11 0.06
N GLY A 251 -15.78 -7.73 -0.59
CA GLY A 251 -15.72 -6.86 -1.77
C GLY A 251 -14.99 -5.55 -1.49
N TYR A 252 -15.21 -4.95 -0.32
CA TYR A 252 -14.52 -3.73 0.11
C TYR A 252 -13.01 -3.92 0.24
N PHE A 253 -12.59 -5.03 0.87
CA PHE A 253 -11.18 -5.39 0.94
C PHE A 253 -10.55 -5.56 -0.45
N ILE A 254 -11.26 -6.21 -1.38
CA ILE A 254 -10.78 -6.40 -2.75
C ILE A 254 -10.65 -5.06 -3.50
N VAL A 255 -11.56 -4.10 -3.28
CA VAL A 255 -11.42 -2.73 -3.83
C VAL A 255 -10.15 -2.07 -3.30
N CYS A 256 -9.87 -2.15 -2.00
CA CYS A 256 -8.63 -1.64 -1.42
C CYS A 256 -7.39 -2.29 -2.08
N CYS A 257 -7.38 -3.62 -2.23
CA CYS A 257 -6.29 -4.33 -2.91
C CYS A 257 -6.10 -3.87 -4.37
N VAL A 258 -7.18 -3.60 -5.10
CA VAL A 258 -7.12 -3.11 -6.49
C VAL A 258 -6.45 -1.74 -6.52
N ILE A 259 -6.90 -0.79 -5.70
CA ILE A 259 -6.34 0.56 -5.65
C ILE A 259 -4.86 0.51 -5.27
N GLU A 260 -4.49 -0.33 -4.29
CA GLU A 260 -3.09 -0.50 -3.89
C GLU A 260 -2.23 -1.10 -5.00
N THR A 261 -2.75 -2.11 -5.70
CA THR A 261 -2.08 -2.72 -6.84
C THR A 261 -1.86 -1.70 -7.95
N GLU A 262 -2.87 -0.91 -8.29
CA GLU A 262 -2.79 0.08 -9.36
C GLU A 262 -1.74 1.16 -9.07
N TRP A 263 -1.75 1.75 -7.86
CA TRP A 263 -0.76 2.79 -7.56
C TRP A 263 0.63 2.19 -7.40
N THR A 264 0.77 0.97 -6.88
CA THR A 264 2.07 0.30 -6.72
C THR A 264 2.72 0.03 -8.08
N VAL A 265 1.95 -0.49 -9.03
CA VAL A 265 2.44 -0.74 -10.39
C VAL A 265 2.81 0.57 -11.09
N LEU A 266 1.94 1.59 -11.00
CA LEU A 266 2.21 2.90 -11.61
C LEU A 266 3.44 3.58 -10.98
N ALA A 267 3.55 3.58 -9.65
CA ALA A 267 4.67 4.16 -8.94
C ALA A 267 6.01 3.50 -9.33
N GLN A 268 6.02 2.18 -9.50
CA GLN A 268 7.19 1.46 -9.98
C GLN A 268 7.47 1.72 -11.47
N ALA A 269 6.46 1.97 -12.30
CA ALA A 269 6.67 2.41 -13.68
C ALA A 269 7.26 3.83 -13.75
N LEU A 270 6.85 4.71 -12.82
CA LEU A 270 7.34 6.08 -12.72
C LEU A 270 8.74 6.18 -12.09
N ALA A 271 9.03 5.32 -11.11
CA ALA A 271 10.31 5.24 -10.43
C ALA A 271 10.80 3.78 -10.40
N PRO A 272 11.33 3.25 -11.51
CA PRO A 272 11.77 1.86 -11.62
C PRO A 272 12.78 1.45 -10.54
N PRO A 273 12.61 0.26 -9.92
CA PRO A 273 13.50 -0.20 -8.88
C PRO A 273 14.88 -0.60 -9.42
N ASN A 274 15.91 -0.48 -8.59
CA ASN A 274 17.24 -1.02 -8.91
C ASN A 274 17.21 -2.56 -8.83
N ILE A 275 17.55 -3.22 -9.93
CA ILE A 275 17.44 -4.66 -10.17
C ILE A 275 18.54 -5.42 -9.39
N LYS A 276 18.40 -5.56 -8.07
CA LYS A 276 19.21 -6.52 -7.30
C LYS A 276 18.30 -7.62 -6.77
N ILE A 277 18.50 -8.84 -7.26
CA ILE A 277 17.89 -10.06 -6.72
C ILE A 277 18.61 -10.38 -5.40
N SER A 278 18.28 -9.71 -4.31
CA SER A 278 18.64 -10.27 -3.01
C SER A 278 17.75 -9.71 -1.90
N GLY A 279 17.36 -10.61 -1.00
CA GLY A 279 16.69 -10.27 0.24
C GLY A 279 15.47 -11.14 0.51
N HIS A 280 15.20 -11.35 1.80
CA HIS A 280 13.93 -11.88 2.27
C HIS A 280 12.79 -11.00 1.76
N VAL A 281 11.70 -11.65 1.35
CA VAL A 281 10.49 -10.96 0.92
C VAL A 281 9.80 -10.42 2.16
N THR A 282 9.66 -9.11 2.24
CA THR A 282 8.81 -8.48 3.26
C THR A 282 7.51 -8.06 2.59
N GLU A 283 6.38 -8.26 3.27
CA GLU A 283 5.08 -7.81 2.79
C GLU A 283 5.10 -6.31 2.45
N ALA A 284 4.48 -5.92 1.34
CA ALA A 284 4.42 -4.55 0.84
C ALA A 284 5.79 -3.89 0.58
N ALA A 285 6.89 -4.65 0.49
CA ALA A 285 8.23 -4.09 0.29
C ALA A 285 8.36 -3.29 -1.02
N ALA A 286 7.72 -3.73 -2.10
CA ALA A 286 7.79 -3.04 -3.39
C ALA A 286 6.98 -1.74 -3.37
N ALA A 287 5.77 -1.79 -2.84
CA ALA A 287 4.91 -0.62 -2.61
C ALA A 287 5.64 0.45 -1.79
N ASN A 288 6.22 0.06 -0.64
CA ASN A 288 6.98 0.95 0.23
C ASN A 288 8.21 1.55 -0.47
N LYS A 289 9.00 0.74 -1.18
CA LYS A 289 10.19 1.21 -1.92
C LYS A 289 9.81 2.19 -3.01
N ALA A 290 8.76 1.91 -3.79
CA ALA A 290 8.29 2.76 -4.87
C ALA A 290 7.82 4.12 -4.32
N TRP A 291 7.01 4.09 -3.26
CA TRP A 291 6.50 5.28 -2.62
C TRP A 291 7.62 6.16 -2.03
N ILE A 292 8.58 5.55 -1.33
CA ILE A 292 9.75 6.25 -0.80
C ILE A 292 10.61 6.84 -1.93
N SER A 293 10.72 6.15 -3.07
CA SER A 293 11.46 6.64 -4.24
C SER A 293 10.83 7.94 -4.76
N LEU A 294 9.50 7.96 -4.94
CA LEU A 294 8.76 9.14 -5.40
C LEU A 294 8.82 10.30 -4.38
N MET A 295 8.83 10.02 -3.08
CA MET A 295 9.00 11.05 -2.04
C MET A 295 10.40 11.69 -2.06
N ARG A 296 11.41 11.00 -2.59
CA ARG A 296 12.81 11.47 -2.59
C ARG A 296 13.20 12.16 -3.90
N LYS A 297 12.56 11.79 -5.00
CA LYS A 297 12.95 12.26 -6.33
C LYS A 297 11.75 12.28 -7.26
N ALA A 298 11.57 13.41 -7.95
CA ALA A 298 10.61 13.52 -9.04
C ALA A 298 10.92 12.49 -10.14
N PRO A 299 9.91 11.76 -10.64
CA PRO A 299 10.12 10.81 -11.73
C PRO A 299 10.55 11.54 -13.01
N SER A 300 11.53 10.98 -13.70
CA SER A 300 12.05 11.52 -14.97
C SER A 300 11.41 10.82 -16.18
N VAL A 301 10.09 10.58 -16.12
CA VAL A 301 9.37 9.88 -17.19
C VAL A 301 8.98 10.87 -18.28
N PRO A 302 9.19 10.54 -19.57
CA PRO A 302 8.72 11.38 -20.66
C PRO A 302 7.20 11.42 -20.71
N GLU A 303 6.65 12.53 -21.20
CA GLU A 303 5.21 12.72 -21.38
C GLU A 303 4.55 11.53 -22.11
N ILE A 304 3.49 11.00 -21.51
CA ILE A 304 2.72 9.88 -22.06
C ILE A 304 1.88 10.38 -23.23
N LYS A 305 2.23 9.96 -24.45
CA LYS A 305 1.54 10.38 -25.68
C LYS A 305 0.36 9.50 -26.08
N ASP A 306 0.30 8.28 -25.55
CA ASP A 306 -0.76 7.34 -25.91
C ASP A 306 -2.10 7.79 -25.33
N THR A 307 -3.07 8.02 -26.21
CA THR A 307 -4.37 8.60 -25.83
C THR A 307 -5.18 7.66 -24.97
N ASN A 308 -5.07 6.34 -25.18
CA ASN A 308 -5.80 5.35 -24.39
C ASN A 308 -5.27 5.31 -22.95
N THR A 309 -3.95 5.29 -22.81
CA THR A 309 -3.26 5.35 -21.52
C THR A 309 -3.63 6.62 -20.75
N VAL A 310 -3.60 7.79 -21.40
CA VAL A 310 -3.99 9.08 -20.80
C VAL A 310 -5.45 9.05 -20.35
N GLN A 311 -6.35 8.49 -21.16
CA GLN A 311 -7.76 8.37 -20.80
C GLN A 311 -7.95 7.43 -19.61
N THR A 312 -7.26 6.29 -19.58
CA THR A 312 -7.29 5.35 -18.46
C THR A 312 -6.78 6.02 -17.18
N LEU A 313 -5.66 6.76 -17.21
CA LEU A 313 -5.16 7.54 -16.08
C LEU A 313 -6.20 8.53 -15.53
N LYS A 314 -6.88 9.27 -16.41
CA LYS A 314 -7.94 10.21 -16.01
C LYS A 314 -9.15 9.51 -15.40
N MET A 315 -9.55 8.36 -15.95
CA MET A 315 -10.63 7.54 -15.39
C MET A 315 -10.26 7.00 -14.01
N THR A 316 -9.05 6.46 -13.85
CA THR A 316 -8.54 5.93 -12.59
C THR A 316 -8.42 7.02 -11.52
N LEU A 317 -7.89 8.20 -11.85
CA LEU A 317 -7.84 9.34 -10.94
C LEU A 317 -9.24 9.74 -10.47
N LYS A 318 -10.17 9.88 -11.41
CA LYS A 318 -11.57 10.21 -11.09
C LYS A 318 -12.20 9.15 -10.19
N TYR A 319 -11.97 7.87 -10.49
CA TYR A 319 -12.49 6.76 -9.69
C TYR A 319 -11.94 6.78 -8.26
N ALA A 320 -10.62 6.93 -8.09
CA ALA A 320 -9.99 7.02 -6.76
C ALA A 320 -10.59 8.17 -5.93
N MET A 321 -10.72 9.36 -6.52
CA MET A 321 -11.32 10.51 -5.83
C MET A 321 -12.82 10.34 -5.56
N GLN A 322 -13.54 9.64 -6.43
CA GLN A 322 -14.94 9.29 -6.20
C GLN A 322 -15.07 8.31 -5.03
N CYS A 323 -14.25 7.25 -5.00
CA CYS A 323 -14.24 6.26 -3.93
C CYS A 323 -13.97 6.91 -2.56
N PHE A 324 -12.98 7.82 -2.50
CA PHE A 324 -12.74 8.63 -1.30
C PHE A 324 -13.97 9.44 -0.88
N THR A 325 -14.62 10.11 -1.84
CA THR A 325 -15.78 10.97 -1.56
C THR A 325 -16.98 10.16 -1.10
N ASP A 326 -17.26 9.02 -1.73
CA ASP A 326 -18.36 8.14 -1.36
C ASP A 326 -18.19 7.55 0.03
N LEU A 327 -16.95 7.18 0.40
CA LEU A 327 -16.63 6.72 1.75
C LEU A 327 -16.77 7.85 2.76
N LEU A 328 -16.28 9.06 2.46
CA LEU A 328 -16.45 10.21 3.33
C LEU A 328 -17.92 10.48 3.64
N VAL A 329 -18.79 10.52 2.62
CA VAL A 329 -20.23 10.74 2.79
C VAL A 329 -20.85 9.63 3.64
N GLN A 330 -20.48 8.36 3.39
CA GLN A 330 -20.98 7.24 4.20
C GLN A 330 -20.55 7.36 5.66
N ILE A 331 -19.32 7.78 5.94
CA ILE A 331 -18.80 7.94 7.30
C ILE A 331 -19.49 9.11 8.01
N GLU A 332 -19.75 10.22 7.31
CA GLU A 332 -20.50 11.37 7.84
C GLU A 332 -21.94 10.99 8.22
N ASP A 333 -22.53 10.03 7.51
CA ASP A 333 -23.86 9.47 7.82
C ASP A 333 -23.83 8.40 8.94
N MET A 334 -22.66 8.00 9.43
CA MET A 334 -22.52 7.00 10.50
C MET A 334 -22.44 7.63 11.89
N ASP A 335 -23.17 7.07 12.85
CA ASP A 335 -23.11 7.49 14.27
C ASP A 335 -21.82 7.04 14.98
N THR A 336 -21.07 6.10 14.39
CA THR A 336 -19.86 5.49 14.95
C THR A 336 -18.79 5.36 13.89
N GLU A 337 -17.53 5.25 14.33
CA GLU A 337 -16.42 4.97 13.41
C GLU A 337 -16.65 3.67 12.60
N PRO A 338 -16.17 3.62 11.35
CA PRO A 338 -16.23 2.42 10.52
C PRO A 338 -15.52 1.24 11.17
N SER A 339 -16.12 0.05 11.06
CA SER A 339 -15.44 -1.17 11.50
C SER A 339 -14.23 -1.47 10.60
N LEU A 340 -13.20 -2.09 11.17
CA LEU A 340 -11.99 -2.50 10.43
C LEU A 340 -12.31 -3.39 9.22
N ASP A 341 -13.40 -4.15 9.27
CA ASP A 341 -13.82 -5.04 8.18
C ASP A 341 -14.33 -4.27 6.94
N THR A 342 -14.68 -2.99 7.08
CA THR A 342 -15.12 -2.13 5.97
C THR A 342 -13.97 -1.61 5.11
N TYR A 343 -12.74 -1.60 5.64
CA TYR A 343 -11.56 -1.07 4.94
C TYR A 343 -11.70 0.40 4.51
N ALA A 344 -12.56 1.16 5.18
CA ALA A 344 -12.87 2.53 4.79
C ALA A 344 -11.62 3.41 4.84
N TRP A 345 -10.90 3.41 5.98
CA TRP A 345 -9.70 4.22 6.17
C TRP A 345 -8.57 3.83 5.22
N GLU A 346 -8.32 2.53 5.06
CA GLU A 346 -7.33 2.01 4.13
C GLU A 346 -7.64 2.41 2.69
N THR A 347 -8.88 2.20 2.25
CA THR A 347 -9.31 2.55 0.89
C THR A 347 -9.19 4.04 0.63
N MET A 348 -9.50 4.89 1.62
CA MET A 348 -9.32 6.34 1.53
C MET A 348 -7.83 6.73 1.44
N SER A 349 -6.96 6.14 2.27
CA SER A 349 -5.51 6.31 2.18
C SER A 349 -4.97 5.92 0.80
N GLU A 350 -5.30 4.72 0.33
CA GLU A 350 -4.79 4.21 -0.95
C GLU A 350 -5.34 5.03 -2.13
N SER A 351 -6.56 5.58 -2.02
CA SER A 351 -7.14 6.46 -3.03
C SER A 351 -6.35 7.77 -3.19
N LEU A 352 -5.88 8.37 -2.09
CA LEU A 352 -5.02 9.56 -2.14
C LEU A 352 -3.67 9.26 -2.80
N LYS A 353 -3.11 8.07 -2.56
CA LYS A 353 -1.87 7.63 -3.21
C LYS A 353 -2.07 7.43 -4.71
N LEU A 354 -3.13 6.72 -5.10
CA LEU A 354 -3.46 6.47 -6.50
C LEU A 354 -3.71 7.77 -7.28
N ALA A 355 -4.54 8.67 -6.75
CA ALA A 355 -4.80 9.96 -7.37
C ALA A 355 -3.52 10.80 -7.54
N SER A 356 -2.63 10.77 -6.55
CA SER A 356 -1.32 11.44 -6.62
C SER A 356 -0.44 10.88 -7.73
N VAL A 357 -0.26 9.56 -7.82
CA VAL A 357 0.59 8.98 -8.86
C VAL A 357 -0.01 9.13 -10.27
N CYS A 358 -1.34 9.12 -10.41
CA CYS A 358 -1.99 9.45 -11.66
C CYS A 358 -1.74 10.90 -12.08
N SER A 359 -1.82 11.86 -11.15
CA SER A 359 -1.52 13.28 -11.42
C SER A 359 -0.09 13.46 -11.91
N ILE A 360 0.86 12.76 -11.29
CA ILE A 360 2.28 12.79 -11.70
C ILE A 360 2.48 12.18 -13.09
N ALA A 361 1.87 11.01 -13.36
CA ALA A 361 1.95 10.37 -14.67
C ALA A 361 1.34 11.24 -15.78
N LEU A 362 0.28 12.00 -15.47
CA LEU A 362 -0.35 12.95 -16.38
C LEU A 362 0.44 14.26 -16.52
N HIS A 363 1.46 14.50 -15.70
CA HIS A 363 2.14 15.80 -15.57
C HIS A 363 1.18 16.97 -15.31
N GLU A 364 0.05 16.70 -14.66
CA GLU A 364 -1.01 17.66 -14.40
C GLU A 364 -1.50 17.49 -12.96
N LEU A 365 -1.38 18.55 -12.15
CA LEU A 365 -1.91 18.55 -10.79
C LEU A 365 -3.45 18.64 -10.84
N ASP A 366 -4.13 17.60 -10.36
CA ASP A 366 -5.58 17.64 -10.22
C ASP A 366 -6.00 18.62 -9.10
N GLY A 367 -6.79 19.62 -9.46
CA GLY A 367 -7.23 20.65 -8.53
C GLY A 367 -8.11 20.12 -7.39
N LYS A 368 -8.92 19.07 -7.63
CA LYS A 368 -9.79 18.50 -6.59
C LYS A 368 -8.98 17.71 -5.56
N LEU A 369 -7.99 16.93 -6.02
CA LEU A 369 -7.02 16.26 -5.17
C LEU A 369 -6.29 17.29 -4.30
N PHE A 370 -5.75 18.36 -4.90
CA PHE A 370 -5.03 19.38 -4.15
C PHE A 370 -5.92 20.07 -3.10
N SER A 371 -7.14 20.46 -3.47
CA SER A 371 -8.12 20.99 -2.52
C SER A 371 -8.49 20.01 -1.42
N ARG A 372 -8.59 18.71 -1.72
CA ARG A 372 -8.85 17.67 -0.71
C ARG A 372 -7.70 17.55 0.28
N LEU A 373 -6.45 17.54 -0.20
CA LEU A 373 -5.28 17.50 0.66
C LEU A 373 -5.22 18.72 1.58
N LEU A 374 -5.53 19.92 1.08
CA LEU A 374 -5.61 21.12 1.92
C LEU A 374 -6.72 21.00 2.99
N LEU A 375 -7.87 20.40 2.66
CA LEU A 375 -8.95 20.21 3.65
C LEU A 375 -8.55 19.19 4.73
N LEU A 376 -7.99 18.04 4.32
CA LEU A 376 -7.57 16.99 5.25
C LEU A 376 -6.42 17.43 6.17
N LEU A 377 -5.61 18.39 5.73
CA LEU A 377 -4.48 18.95 6.46
C LEU A 377 -4.84 20.31 7.08
N SER A 378 -6.05 20.41 7.62
CA SER A 378 -6.55 21.60 8.31
C SER A 378 -7.32 21.23 9.58
N ASP A 379 -7.63 22.24 10.38
CA ASP A 379 -8.56 22.18 11.51
C ASP A 379 -10.03 22.00 11.11
N GLU A 380 -10.34 22.20 9.84
CA GLU A 380 -11.66 21.93 9.25
C GLU A 380 -11.76 20.51 8.65
N SER A 381 -10.77 19.64 8.90
CA SER A 381 -10.78 18.28 8.35
C SER A 381 -12.00 17.50 8.84
N PRO A 382 -12.78 16.89 7.93
CA PRO A 382 -13.91 16.05 8.34
C PRO A 382 -13.45 14.68 8.90
N ILE A 383 -12.16 14.36 8.77
CA ILE A 383 -11.57 13.08 9.20
C ILE A 383 -10.37 13.33 10.10
N SER A 384 -10.39 12.66 11.25
CA SER A 384 -9.31 12.65 12.24
C SER A 384 -8.74 11.24 12.45
N ASP A 385 -8.56 10.50 11.36
CA ASP A 385 -7.91 9.19 11.36
C ASP A 385 -6.41 9.29 11.01
N ASN A 386 -5.57 8.57 11.76
CA ASN A 386 -4.11 8.60 11.63
C ASN A 386 -3.65 8.14 10.25
N LEU A 387 -4.28 7.09 9.71
CA LEU A 387 -3.87 6.46 8.46
C LEU A 387 -4.20 7.37 7.27
N VAL A 388 -5.40 7.97 7.24
CA VAL A 388 -5.80 8.91 6.19
C VAL A 388 -4.95 10.20 6.23
N GLN A 389 -4.71 10.78 7.40
CA GLN A 389 -3.91 12.00 7.50
C GLN A 389 -2.42 11.76 7.16
N GLU A 390 -1.85 10.64 7.62
CA GLU A 390 -0.49 10.27 7.23
C GLU A 390 -0.38 10.05 5.71
N ALA A 391 -1.38 9.41 5.09
CA ALA A 391 -1.44 9.25 3.64
C ALA A 391 -1.54 10.60 2.92
N ALA A 392 -2.34 11.55 3.42
CA ALA A 392 -2.44 12.90 2.87
C ALA A 392 -1.11 13.67 2.93
N LEU A 393 -0.38 13.58 4.05
CA LEU A 393 0.95 14.20 4.21
C LEU A 393 2.00 13.57 3.28
N LYS A 394 1.98 12.24 3.15
CA LYS A 394 2.87 11.52 2.24
C LYS A 394 2.56 11.82 0.78
N ALA A 395 1.28 11.84 0.39
CA ALA A 395 0.81 12.23 -0.93
C ALA A 395 1.23 13.67 -1.26
N THR A 396 1.06 14.59 -0.31
CA THR A 396 1.52 15.98 -0.44
C THR A 396 3.03 16.04 -0.67
N THR A 397 3.83 15.26 0.06
CA THR A 397 5.28 15.20 -0.14
C THR A 397 5.63 14.77 -1.58
N VAL A 398 4.98 13.72 -2.08
CA VAL A 398 5.16 13.22 -3.46
C VAL A 398 4.74 14.25 -4.51
N LEU A 399 3.63 14.96 -4.30
CA LEU A 399 3.14 15.98 -5.22
C LEU A 399 4.04 17.22 -5.22
N VAL A 400 4.44 17.74 -4.05
CA VAL A 400 5.34 18.90 -3.96
C VAL A 400 6.69 18.59 -4.63
N GLN A 401 7.19 17.36 -4.48
CA GLN A 401 8.40 16.91 -5.16
C GLN A 401 8.27 16.94 -6.69
N SER A 402 7.08 16.68 -7.24
CA SER A 402 6.82 16.61 -8.69
C SER A 402 6.31 17.93 -9.28
N PHE A 403 5.70 18.77 -8.45
CA PHE A 403 5.10 20.07 -8.77
C PHE A 403 5.65 21.14 -7.80
N PRO A 404 6.93 21.54 -7.88
CA PRO A 404 7.54 22.41 -6.86
C PRO A 404 6.85 23.77 -6.67
N GLU A 405 6.05 24.22 -7.65
CA GLU A 405 5.27 25.47 -7.59
C GLU A 405 4.25 25.51 -6.44
N ILE A 406 3.79 24.36 -5.94
CA ILE A 406 2.86 24.32 -4.79
C ILE A 406 3.58 24.42 -3.44
N ALA A 407 4.91 24.29 -3.40
CA ALA A 407 5.69 24.26 -2.15
C ALA A 407 5.47 25.49 -1.27
N PRO A 408 5.51 26.75 -1.75
CA PRO A 408 5.32 27.93 -0.90
C PRO A 408 3.94 27.96 -0.24
N LYS A 409 2.88 27.64 -1.01
CA LYS A 409 1.51 27.58 -0.50
C LYS A 409 1.37 26.47 0.54
N MET A 410 1.95 25.30 0.27
CA MET A 410 1.87 24.15 1.18
C MET A 410 2.67 24.38 2.46
N THR A 411 3.84 25.02 2.40
CA THR A 411 4.62 25.42 3.58
C THR A 411 3.79 26.30 4.53
N ALA A 412 3.12 27.33 3.99
CA ALA A 412 2.29 28.22 4.80
C ALA A 412 1.09 27.49 5.42
N HIS A 413 0.51 26.54 4.68
CA HIS A 413 -0.63 25.74 5.11
C HIS A 413 -0.25 24.71 6.20
N LEU A 414 0.81 23.91 5.97
CA LEU A 414 1.33 22.94 6.92
C LEU A 414 1.79 23.61 8.23
N ARG A 415 2.34 24.83 8.16
CA ARG A 415 2.66 25.60 9.36
C ARG A 415 1.42 25.86 10.21
N ARG A 416 0.27 26.21 9.59
CA ARG A 416 -0.99 26.39 10.32
C ARG A 416 -1.47 25.06 10.90
N PHE A 417 -1.47 24.01 10.08
CA PHE A 417 -1.88 22.66 10.46
C PHE A 417 -1.17 22.19 11.73
N VAL A 418 0.16 22.26 11.80
CA VAL A 418 0.92 21.77 12.97
C VAL A 418 0.77 22.65 14.22
N THR A 419 0.27 23.88 14.05
CA THR A 419 -0.06 24.80 15.15
C THR A 419 -1.56 24.79 15.50
N SER A 420 -2.36 23.94 14.86
CA SER A 420 -3.78 23.78 15.18
C SER A 420 -3.94 22.82 16.37
N PRO A 421 -4.92 23.04 17.26
CA PRO A 421 -5.17 22.22 18.44
C PRO A 421 -5.93 20.93 18.07
N LEU A 422 -5.32 20.08 17.24
CA LEU A 422 -5.97 18.88 16.72
C LEU A 422 -5.82 17.70 17.69
N PRO A 423 -6.90 17.01 18.09
CA PRO A 423 -6.83 15.83 18.97
C PRO A 423 -5.89 14.74 18.46
N ILE A 424 -5.71 14.64 17.14
CA ILE A 424 -4.81 13.68 16.51
C ILE A 424 -3.31 13.92 16.81
N PHE A 425 -2.97 15.08 17.39
CA PHE A 425 -1.63 15.40 17.87
C PHE A 425 -1.44 15.14 19.35
N GLU A 426 -2.46 14.65 20.06
CA GLU A 426 -2.32 14.27 21.45
C GLU A 426 -1.31 13.13 21.59
N PHE A 427 -0.37 13.31 22.52
CA PHE A 427 0.59 12.28 22.85
C PHE A 427 -0.08 11.28 23.79
N GLU A 428 -0.12 10.00 23.44
CA GLU A 428 -0.53 8.96 24.37
C GLU A 428 0.52 8.85 25.50
N PHE A 429 0.30 9.61 26.59
CA PHE A 429 1.21 9.70 27.74
C PHE A 429 1.41 8.37 28.51
N ALA A 430 0.80 7.26 28.08
CA ALA A 430 0.79 6.01 28.82
C ALA A 430 1.96 5.06 28.53
N SER A 431 2.70 5.18 27.41
CA SER A 431 3.85 4.28 27.18
C SER A 431 4.84 4.63 26.06
N GLU A 432 4.54 5.59 25.17
CA GLU A 432 5.40 5.86 24.01
C GLU A 432 5.95 7.28 24.00
N SER A 433 7.28 7.43 23.99
CA SER A 433 7.97 8.71 23.81
C SER A 433 7.98 9.22 22.37
N ARG A 434 7.17 8.62 21.48
CA ARG A 434 7.17 8.90 20.05
C ARG A 434 6.08 9.91 19.72
N ALA A 435 6.43 10.88 18.89
CA ALA A 435 5.45 11.81 18.34
C ALA A 435 4.37 11.05 17.55
N PRO A 436 3.10 11.48 17.61
CA PRO A 436 2.02 10.90 16.81
C PRO A 436 2.42 10.77 15.32
N PRO A 437 2.05 9.68 14.63
CA PRO A 437 2.47 9.45 13.25
C PRO A 437 2.14 10.61 12.30
N PRO A 438 0.94 11.23 12.33
CA PRO A 438 0.63 12.38 11.49
C PRO A 438 1.53 13.59 11.79
N LEU A 439 1.84 13.86 13.06
CA LEU A 439 2.72 14.97 13.43
C LEU A 439 4.16 14.74 12.93
N ALA A 440 4.66 13.51 13.04
CA ALA A 440 5.96 13.13 12.51
C ALA A 440 6.02 13.23 10.97
N ALA A 441 4.95 12.84 10.28
CA ALA A 441 4.82 12.97 8.84
C ALA A 441 4.70 14.44 8.41
N ALA A 442 4.01 15.27 9.19
CA ALA A 442 3.84 16.70 8.93
C ALA A 442 5.17 17.45 9.02
N ALA A 443 5.96 17.16 10.06
CA ALA A 443 7.31 17.72 10.18
C ALA A 443 8.19 17.38 8.96
N LYS A 444 8.17 16.11 8.51
CA LYS A 444 8.93 15.69 7.30
C LYS A 444 8.43 16.36 6.04
N CYS A 445 7.10 16.46 5.86
CA CYS A 445 6.49 17.10 4.71
C CYS A 445 6.83 18.60 4.67
N LEU A 446 6.74 19.28 5.81
CA LEU A 446 7.11 20.69 5.95
C LEU A 446 8.60 20.90 5.64
N ALA A 447 9.50 20.09 6.21
CA ALA A 447 10.93 20.14 5.90
C ALA A 447 11.19 19.98 4.39
N HIS A 448 10.47 19.05 3.75
CA HIS A 448 10.60 18.82 2.32
C HIS A 448 10.10 20.02 1.48
N CYS A 449 8.97 20.62 1.85
CA CYS A 449 8.47 21.83 1.18
C CYS A 449 9.49 22.98 1.29
N ILE A 450 10.07 23.18 2.48
CA ILE A 450 11.08 24.22 2.73
C ILE A 450 12.31 24.01 1.83
N ARG A 451 12.81 22.77 1.70
CA ARG A 451 13.96 22.45 0.83
C ARG A 451 13.74 22.80 -0.65
N LEU A 452 12.49 22.79 -1.10
CA LEU A 452 12.14 23.02 -2.50
C LEU A 452 11.85 24.49 -2.81
N VAL A 453 11.67 25.34 -1.79
CA VAL A 453 11.50 26.79 -1.98
C VAL A 453 12.87 27.47 -1.99
N PRO A 454 13.17 28.34 -2.97
CA PRO A 454 14.43 29.06 -3.01
C PRO A 454 14.54 30.12 -1.89
N GLY A 455 15.66 30.12 -1.16
CA GLY A 455 16.05 31.15 -0.19
C GLY A 455 16.24 30.65 1.25
N ASP A 456 17.44 30.84 1.80
CA ASP A 456 17.81 30.36 3.15
C ASP A 456 17.04 31.07 4.28
N ASP A 457 16.59 32.31 4.02
CA ASP A 457 15.81 33.13 4.98
C ASP A 457 14.46 32.51 5.37
N LEU A 458 13.90 31.64 4.51
CA LEU A 458 12.60 31.01 4.76
C LEU A 458 12.67 30.00 5.91
N ILE A 459 13.78 29.26 6.04
CA ILE A 459 14.00 28.31 7.13
C ILE A 459 13.92 29.07 8.45
N MET A 460 14.71 30.14 8.57
CA MET A 460 14.76 30.97 9.78
C MET A 460 13.40 31.61 10.07
N SER A 461 12.72 32.18 9.06
CA SER A 461 11.40 32.77 9.22
C SER A 461 10.35 31.78 9.77
N ILE A 462 10.37 30.53 9.31
CA ILE A 462 9.47 29.48 9.78
C ILE A 462 9.84 29.05 11.20
N MET A 463 11.13 28.85 11.47
CA MET A 463 11.63 28.50 12.81
C MET A 463 11.25 29.56 13.84
N TYR A 464 11.51 30.85 13.58
CA TYR A 464 11.10 31.96 14.45
C TYR A 464 9.58 32.02 14.61
N SER A 465 8.82 31.85 13.52
CA SER A 465 7.36 31.83 13.58
C SER A 465 6.83 30.72 14.48
N LEU A 466 7.41 29.52 14.44
CA LEU A 466 7.00 28.40 15.30
C LEU A 466 7.48 28.58 16.74
N LEU A 467 8.69 29.08 16.95
CA LEU A 467 9.22 29.40 18.29
C LEU A 467 8.37 30.46 18.99
N ASN A 468 7.84 31.45 18.26
CA ASN A 468 6.92 32.43 18.82
C ASN A 468 5.64 31.80 19.38
N TYR A 469 5.12 30.71 18.78
CA TYR A 469 4.00 29.95 19.36
C TYR A 469 4.39 29.25 20.66
N ILE A 470 5.63 28.75 20.77
CA ILE A 470 6.15 28.14 22.01
C ILE A 470 6.29 29.20 23.11
N SER A 471 6.83 30.37 22.78
CA SER A 471 6.94 31.48 23.73
C SER A 471 5.58 32.01 24.19
N ALA A 472 4.61 32.12 23.27
CA ALA A 472 3.25 32.58 23.61
C ALA A 472 2.49 31.56 24.48
N THR A 473 2.60 30.26 24.18
CA THR A 473 1.97 29.19 24.99
C THR A 473 2.62 29.02 26.37
N SER A 474 3.91 29.32 26.52
CA SER A 474 4.60 29.23 27.82
C SER A 474 4.37 30.44 28.73
N ARG A 475 4.20 31.66 28.19
CA ARG A 475 3.88 32.87 28.98
C ARG A 475 2.52 32.76 29.69
N ASP A 476 1.49 32.25 29.00
CA ASP A 476 0.14 32.09 29.58
C ASP A 476 0.09 31.07 30.73
N ILE A 477 0.91 30.00 30.68
CA ILE A 477 1.00 28.98 31.75
C ILE A 477 1.61 29.57 33.03
N TYR A 478 2.56 30.50 32.91
CA TYR A 478 3.19 31.17 34.05
C TYR A 478 2.34 32.33 34.59
N ASP A 479 1.64 33.09 33.75
CA ASP A 479 0.79 34.20 34.19
C ASP A 479 -0.53 33.73 34.85
N SER A 480 -1.06 32.57 34.44
CA SER A 480 -2.23 31.94 35.11
C SER A 480 -1.92 31.44 36.53
N SER A 481 -0.63 31.31 36.88
CA SER A 481 -0.17 31.02 38.24
C SER A 481 0.37 32.25 39.00
N GLN A 482 0.41 33.43 38.36
CA GLN A 482 0.87 34.69 38.95
C GLN A 482 -0.10 35.85 38.69
N SER A 483 -1.40 35.67 38.90
CA SER A 483 -2.33 36.81 38.97
C SER A 483 -2.23 37.54 40.33
N SER A 484 -1.04 38.04 40.65
CA SER A 484 -0.79 39.15 41.57
C SER A 484 0.71 39.42 41.59
N ILE A 485 1.18 40.41 40.81
CA ILE A 485 2.13 41.48 41.21
C ILE A 485 2.45 42.32 39.96
N LEU A 486 1.82 43.49 39.91
CA LEU A 486 2.29 44.80 39.46
C LEU A 486 3.06 44.96 38.13
N ASN A 487 2.44 45.79 37.27
CA ASN A 487 3.05 46.82 36.41
C ASN A 487 4.53 47.14 36.73
N ASP A 488 5.42 47.04 35.74
CA ASP A 488 5.98 48.23 35.09
C ASP A 488 6.82 47.87 33.85
N ASP A 489 7.02 48.89 33.02
CA ASP A 489 8.10 49.07 32.03
C ASP A 489 7.92 48.53 30.59
N LEU A 490 7.23 49.36 29.80
CA LEU A 490 7.41 49.54 28.37
C LEU A 490 8.73 50.28 28.11
N ILE A 491 9.60 49.77 27.22
CA ILE A 491 10.42 50.50 26.22
C ILE A 491 11.54 49.55 25.74
N TYR A 492 11.25 48.71 24.73
CA TYR A 492 12.14 48.19 23.66
C TYR A 492 11.41 47.01 23.01
N GLU A 493 11.11 47.07 21.69
CA GLU A 493 10.71 45.95 20.78
C GLU A 493 9.62 46.39 19.77
N SER A 494 9.84 47.46 19.00
CA SER A 494 8.83 47.89 18.00
C SER A 494 8.86 47.10 16.68
N SER A 495 9.63 46.02 16.58
CA SER A 495 9.64 45.12 15.40
C SER A 495 9.05 43.73 15.70
N ASP A 496 9.11 43.26 16.94
CA ASP A 496 8.59 41.94 17.35
C ASP A 496 7.09 41.95 17.67
N LEU A 497 6.53 43.14 17.98
CA LEU A 497 5.12 43.35 18.30
C LEU A 497 4.15 42.92 17.18
N ALA A 498 4.51 43.05 15.90
CA ALA A 498 3.61 42.67 14.80
C ALA A 498 3.47 41.14 14.64
N THR A 499 4.57 40.41 14.85
CA THR A 499 4.58 38.94 14.75
C THR A 499 4.01 38.30 16.03
N THR A 500 4.30 38.87 17.21
CA THR A 500 3.69 38.44 18.48
C THR A 500 2.20 38.77 18.53
N GLN A 501 1.73 39.93 18.04
CA GLN A 501 0.29 40.22 17.97
C GLN A 501 -0.46 39.26 17.03
N LEU A 502 0.13 38.85 15.91
CA LEU A 502 -0.48 37.85 15.00
C LEU A 502 -0.56 36.45 15.64
N VAL A 503 0.44 36.07 16.44
CA VAL A 503 0.48 34.78 17.16
C VAL A 503 -0.45 34.78 18.38
N GLU A 504 -0.48 35.87 19.17
CA GLU A 504 -1.45 36.09 20.25
C GLU A 504 -2.88 36.08 19.71
N THR A 505 -3.12 36.61 18.51
CA THR A 505 -4.45 36.56 17.87
C THR A 505 -4.84 35.13 17.47
N GLY A 506 -3.88 34.28 17.10
CA GLY A 506 -4.11 32.87 16.72
C GLY A 506 -4.35 31.94 17.92
N LEU A 507 -3.81 32.26 19.09
CA LEU A 507 -4.05 31.53 20.35
C LEU A 507 -5.27 32.08 21.13
N ARG A 508 -5.80 33.23 20.72
CA ARG A 508 -6.92 33.89 21.38
C ARG A 508 -8.22 33.10 21.19
N GLY A 509 -8.76 32.55 22.27
CA GLY A 509 -10.00 31.77 22.24
C GLY A 509 -9.80 30.26 22.40
N LEU A 510 -8.55 29.78 22.43
CA LEU A 510 -8.21 28.40 22.79
C LEU A 510 -8.24 28.21 24.31
N SER A 511 -8.68 27.03 24.74
CA SER A 511 -8.55 26.55 26.11
C SER A 511 -7.09 26.29 26.48
N GLU A 512 -6.80 26.22 27.78
CA GLU A 512 -5.43 25.96 28.26
C GLU A 512 -4.91 24.58 27.80
N ASP A 513 -5.80 23.58 27.69
CA ASP A 513 -5.43 22.26 27.17
C ASP A 513 -5.07 22.32 25.68
N GLU A 514 -5.83 23.09 24.88
CA GLU A 514 -5.53 23.32 23.46
C GLU A 514 -4.23 24.10 23.27
N LYS A 515 -3.98 25.16 24.06
CA LYS A 515 -2.71 25.90 24.03
C LYS A 515 -1.54 25.00 24.37
N ARG A 516 -1.69 24.13 25.38
CA ARG A 516 -0.67 23.14 25.75
C ARG A 516 -0.40 22.16 24.61
N LEU A 517 -1.45 21.64 23.98
CA LEU A 517 -1.35 20.73 22.84
C LEU A 517 -0.61 21.37 21.66
N VAL A 518 -0.94 22.62 21.33
CA VAL A 518 -0.23 23.41 20.31
C VAL A 518 1.24 23.58 20.67
N GLY A 519 1.54 23.91 21.93
CA GLY A 519 2.93 24.04 22.40
C GLY A 519 3.73 22.75 22.21
N ILE A 520 3.21 21.60 22.66
CA ILE A 520 3.88 20.30 22.54
C ILE A 520 4.07 19.91 21.06
N SER A 521 3.02 20.07 20.25
CA SER A 521 3.06 19.74 18.82
C SER A 521 4.10 20.57 18.08
N THR A 522 4.13 21.88 18.37
CA THR A 522 5.08 22.82 17.80
C THR A 522 6.51 22.50 18.20
N ILE A 523 6.77 22.18 19.48
CA ILE A 523 8.10 21.74 19.94
C ILE A 523 8.54 20.51 19.16
N SER A 524 7.67 19.49 19.02
CA SER A 524 8.01 18.26 18.30
C SER A 524 8.42 18.51 16.85
N VAL A 525 7.70 19.40 16.16
CA VAL A 525 7.99 19.79 14.78
C VAL A 525 9.29 20.56 14.69
N VAL A 526 9.49 21.57 15.54
CA VAL A 526 10.70 22.39 15.58
C VAL A 526 11.94 21.52 15.83
N THR A 527 11.90 20.60 16.80
CA THR A 527 13.01 19.68 17.07
C THR A 527 13.33 18.82 15.84
N ARG A 528 12.33 18.33 15.11
CA ARG A 528 12.55 17.55 13.88
C ARG A 528 13.10 18.39 12.75
N LEU A 529 12.62 19.63 12.57
CA LEU A 529 13.17 20.55 11.58
C LEU A 529 14.64 20.86 11.87
N ALA A 530 15.01 21.11 13.12
CA ALA A 530 16.41 21.35 13.51
C ALA A 530 17.34 20.16 13.18
N LEU A 531 16.85 18.93 13.30
CA LEU A 531 17.61 17.73 12.89
C LEU A 531 17.77 17.62 11.37
N GLU A 532 16.79 18.10 10.59
CA GLU A 532 16.83 18.06 9.12
C GLU A 532 17.66 19.20 8.51
N PHE A 533 17.88 20.30 9.26
CA PHE A 533 18.66 21.48 8.85
C PHE A 533 19.73 21.80 9.91
N PRO A 534 20.87 21.09 9.92
CA PRO A 534 21.94 21.30 10.89
C PRO A 534 22.77 22.54 10.55
N THR A 535 22.19 23.73 10.70
CA THR A 535 22.90 25.02 10.64
C THR A 535 23.20 25.50 12.06
N GLU A 536 24.40 26.06 12.28
CA GLU A 536 24.82 26.54 13.62
C GLU A 536 23.78 27.50 14.24
N GLU A 537 23.16 28.35 13.44
CA GLU A 537 22.12 29.30 13.88
C GLU A 537 20.81 28.62 14.31
N VAL A 538 20.46 27.47 13.72
CA VAL A 538 19.26 26.68 14.06
C VAL A 538 19.50 25.84 15.31
N CYS A 539 20.71 25.29 15.46
CA CYS A 539 21.12 24.54 16.65
C CYS A 539 21.47 25.42 17.86
N ALA A 540 21.81 26.71 17.64
CA ALA A 540 22.16 27.67 18.69
C ALA A 540 20.95 28.41 19.31
N MET A 541 19.73 28.17 18.81
CA MET A 541 18.53 28.80 19.40
C MET A 541 18.28 28.25 20.80
N ASP A 542 18.29 29.13 21.82
CA ASP A 542 18.33 28.82 23.25
C ASP A 542 17.20 27.91 23.78
N VAL A 543 16.15 27.64 23.00
CA VAL A 543 15.03 26.75 23.35
C VAL A 543 15.36 25.27 23.13
N LEU A 544 16.41 24.94 22.37
CA LEU A 544 16.86 23.56 22.11
C LEU A 544 17.98 23.09 23.06
N ARG A 545 18.45 23.96 23.96
CA ARG A 545 19.33 23.62 25.09
C ARG A 545 18.50 23.48 26.36
#